data_AF-A0A2V7A7Y1-F1
#
_entry.id   AF-A0A2V7A7Y1-F1
#
_cell.length_a   1.000
_cell.length_b   1.000
_cell.length_c   1.000
_cell.angle_alpha   90.00
_cell.angle_beta   90.00
_cell.angle_gamma   90.00
#
_symmetry.space_group_name_H-M   'P 1'
#
loop_
_entity.id
_entity.type
_entity.pdbx_description
1 polymer ?
#
loop_
_entity_poly.entity_id
_entity_poly.type
_entity_poly.pdbx_seq_one_letter_code
_entity_poly.pdbx_strand_id
1 'polypeptide(L)'
;MNRILARRGLPGRRDAGQRRITVMAAVVTAAFLVLIGQLWYLQVLEGGRFLDASDKNRLRIRPIAAPRGILYDRHGVPLVDNRPTFTLSLIPRELPREAAARDAVLGRVAALLRIPFQELQEAAARVPLDSFLPVRVRRGLTLEDVAKVEEWKLELAGVITEVEPQRVYPNSRFAAHLLGYVREASDDQLRQGRYRRGEMVGQNGLERLLDEYLRGKDGGERIEVDVMGRTVRMVQQNEPHPGAQVVTAVDRRIQEAAERAMEGHAGAVVVMDPRNGDVLAMLSTPAYEIDQFTGTIDRAAWQRVVQDPKFPLLNRVIQSQYAPGSIFKLLVAAAGLQEGTLTPGDRVQCNGEFRLGNATFKDWKEGGHGLVDTHHAIAQSCNIFFYQAGLKI
;
A
#
# COMPACT_ATOMS: atom_id res chain seq x y z
N MET A 1 64.42 -110.97 -9.92
CA MET A 1 63.95 -110.28 -11.14
C MET A 1 63.02 -109.15 -10.72
N ASN A 2 63.40 -107.90 -11.01
CA ASN A 2 62.60 -106.68 -11.26
C ASN A 2 61.19 -106.54 -10.63
N ARG A 3 60.72 -105.40 -10.11
CA ARG A 3 61.17 -104.00 -10.13
C ARG A 3 60.25 -103.22 -9.15
N ILE A 4 60.82 -102.17 -8.58
CA ILE A 4 60.22 -101.03 -7.88
C ILE A 4 59.02 -100.45 -8.66
N LEU A 5 58.00 -99.91 -7.97
CA LEU A 5 57.32 -98.68 -8.38
C LEU A 5 56.53 -98.02 -7.22
N ALA A 6 57.09 -96.91 -6.74
CA ALA A 6 56.41 -95.91 -5.93
C ALA A 6 55.32 -95.18 -6.74
N ARG A 7 54.18 -94.88 -6.12
CA ARG A 7 53.27 -93.84 -6.63
C ARG A 7 53.42 -92.56 -5.80
N ARG A 8 54.00 -91.58 -6.48
CA ARG A 8 54.17 -90.17 -6.14
C ARG A 8 52.83 -89.50 -5.85
N GLY A 9 52.87 -88.52 -4.94
CA GLY A 9 51.78 -87.60 -4.65
C GLY A 9 51.32 -86.81 -5.87
N LEU A 10 50.03 -86.48 -5.88
CA LEU A 10 49.39 -85.62 -6.87
C LEU A 10 49.77 -84.15 -6.58
N PRO A 11 50.27 -83.38 -7.56
CA PRO A 11 50.47 -81.95 -7.43
C PRO A 11 49.13 -81.21 -7.55
N GLY A 12 48.94 -80.20 -6.68
CA GLY A 12 47.74 -79.40 -6.60
C GLY A 12 47.46 -78.61 -7.87
N ARG A 13 46.29 -78.86 -8.47
CA ARG A 13 45.64 -77.97 -9.45
C ARG A 13 44.67 -77.05 -8.69
N ARG A 14 45.19 -76.03 -7.97
CA ARG A 14 44.36 -75.02 -7.27
C ARG A 14 44.53 -73.58 -7.76
N ASP A 15 45.45 -73.27 -8.68
CA ASP A 15 45.82 -71.86 -8.91
C ASP A 15 45.02 -71.11 -9.98
N ALA A 16 44.57 -71.74 -11.07
CA ALA A 16 43.99 -70.99 -12.19
C ALA A 16 42.56 -70.47 -11.92
N GLY A 17 41.74 -71.25 -11.20
CA GLY A 17 40.36 -70.88 -10.84
C GLY A 17 40.30 -69.89 -9.67
N GLN A 18 41.12 -70.12 -8.64
CA GLN A 18 41.22 -69.21 -7.49
C GLN A 18 41.70 -67.83 -7.91
N ARG A 19 42.70 -67.72 -8.79
CA ARG A 19 43.22 -66.44 -9.26
C ARG A 19 42.16 -65.61 -10.03
N ARG A 20 41.29 -66.26 -10.81
CA ARG A 20 40.17 -65.58 -11.50
C ARG A 20 39.11 -65.07 -10.52
N ILE A 21 38.78 -65.87 -9.51
CA ILE A 21 37.85 -65.48 -8.44
C ILE A 21 38.43 -64.32 -7.63
N THR A 22 39.72 -64.35 -7.28
CA THR A 22 40.39 -63.26 -6.55
C THR A 22 40.43 -61.97 -7.37
N VAL A 23 40.66 -62.05 -8.68
CA VAL A 23 40.64 -60.87 -9.56
C VAL A 23 39.22 -60.30 -9.68
N MET A 24 38.18 -61.14 -9.86
CA MET A 24 36.79 -60.66 -9.84
C MET A 24 36.42 -60.05 -8.49
N ALA A 25 36.80 -60.68 -7.38
CA ALA A 25 36.56 -60.17 -6.04
C ALA A 25 37.27 -58.82 -5.83
N ALA A 26 38.50 -58.66 -6.32
CA ALA A 26 39.24 -57.40 -6.25
C ALA A 26 38.56 -56.29 -7.07
N VAL A 27 38.09 -56.60 -8.28
CA VAL A 27 37.36 -55.63 -9.13
C VAL A 27 36.04 -55.22 -8.48
N VAL A 28 35.28 -56.17 -7.94
CA VAL A 28 34.02 -55.89 -7.23
C VAL A 28 34.29 -55.06 -5.98
N THR A 29 35.32 -55.41 -5.20
CA THR A 29 35.72 -54.65 -4.00
C THR A 29 36.13 -53.22 -4.35
N ALA A 30 36.92 -53.04 -5.41
CA ALA A 30 37.30 -51.72 -5.90
C ALA A 30 36.06 -50.90 -6.34
N ALA A 31 35.11 -51.52 -7.03
CA ALA A 31 33.86 -50.87 -7.40
C ALA A 31 33.03 -50.44 -6.17
N PHE A 32 32.92 -51.30 -5.15
CA PHE A 32 32.25 -50.94 -3.89
C PHE A 32 32.97 -49.82 -3.15
N LEU A 33 34.31 -49.80 -3.13
CA LEU A 33 35.08 -48.71 -2.53
C LEU A 33 34.85 -47.38 -3.25
N VAL A 34 34.75 -47.40 -4.58
CA VAL A 34 34.37 -46.20 -5.37
C VAL A 34 32.96 -45.74 -5.02
N LEU A 35 31.99 -46.65 -4.92
CA LEU A 35 30.61 -46.30 -4.54
C LEU A 35 30.51 -45.76 -3.10
N ILE A 36 31.24 -46.36 -2.15
CA ILE A 36 31.30 -45.89 -0.76
C ILE A 36 31.97 -44.52 -0.69
N GLY A 37 33.06 -44.31 -1.43
CA GLY A 37 33.71 -43.01 -1.55
C GLY A 37 32.78 -41.94 -2.14
N GLN A 38 32.03 -42.29 -3.18
CA GLN A 38 31.03 -41.41 -3.78
C GLN A 38 29.88 -41.11 -2.81
N LEU A 39 29.43 -42.11 -2.05
CA LEU A 39 28.39 -41.93 -1.04
C LEU A 39 28.87 -41.02 0.09
N TRP A 40 30.10 -41.20 0.57
CA TRP A 40 30.71 -40.34 1.57
C TRP A 40 30.88 -38.90 1.05
N TYR A 41 31.29 -38.73 -0.20
CA TYR A 41 31.33 -37.41 -0.85
C TYR A 41 29.95 -36.75 -0.86
N LEU A 42 28.90 -37.45 -1.29
CA LEU A 42 27.54 -36.91 -1.34
C LEU A 42 26.94 -36.64 0.05
N GLN A 43 27.18 -37.51 1.03
CA GLN A 43 26.56 -37.42 2.36
C GLN A 43 27.33 -36.53 3.35
N VAL A 44 28.66 -36.49 3.27
CA VAL A 44 29.49 -35.79 4.27
C VAL A 44 30.00 -34.45 3.73
N LEU A 45 30.57 -34.44 2.51
CA LEU A 45 31.10 -33.20 1.91
C LEU A 45 29.98 -32.32 1.35
N GLU A 46 29.04 -32.91 0.60
CA GLU A 46 27.91 -32.17 0.02
C GLU A 46 26.61 -32.28 0.82
N GLY A 47 26.58 -33.05 1.91
CA GLY A 47 25.37 -33.29 2.71
C GLY A 47 24.71 -32.00 3.21
N GLY A 48 25.51 -31.06 3.73
CA GLY A 48 25.01 -29.74 4.14
C GLY A 48 24.39 -28.95 2.98
N ARG A 49 24.98 -29.04 1.79
CA ARG A 49 24.46 -28.38 0.57
C ARG A 49 23.13 -28.99 0.12
N PHE A 50 22.98 -30.32 0.18
CA PHE A 50 21.73 -31.00 -0.17
C PHE A 50 20.65 -30.84 0.89
N LEU A 51 21.03 -30.75 2.16
CA LEU A 51 20.13 -30.40 3.26
C LEU A 51 19.60 -28.97 3.10
N ASP A 52 20.49 -27.99 2.86
CA ASP A 52 20.10 -26.60 2.59
C ASP A 52 19.25 -26.45 1.33
N ALA A 53 19.56 -27.20 0.27
CA ALA A 53 18.75 -27.23 -0.95
C ALA A 53 17.36 -27.85 -0.69
N SER A 54 17.28 -28.87 0.15
CA SER A 54 16.01 -29.49 0.55
C SER A 54 15.20 -28.59 1.47
N ASP A 55 15.85 -27.93 2.42
CA ASP A 55 15.23 -26.97 3.33
C ASP A 55 14.73 -25.74 2.58
N LYS A 56 15.46 -25.22 1.58
CA LYS A 56 14.96 -24.14 0.70
C LYS A 56 13.75 -24.57 -0.13
N ASN A 57 13.64 -25.84 -0.49
CA ASN A 57 12.49 -26.35 -1.24
C ASN A 57 11.28 -26.68 -0.34
N ARG A 58 11.54 -27.05 0.92
CA ARG A 58 10.52 -27.48 1.89
C ARG A 58 10.04 -26.34 2.78
N LEU A 59 10.85 -25.31 3.04
CA LEU A 59 10.50 -24.18 3.90
C LEU A 59 10.05 -22.98 3.05
N ARG A 60 8.82 -22.54 3.26
CA ARG A 60 8.27 -21.32 2.67
C ARG A 60 8.05 -20.26 3.73
N ILE A 61 8.27 -19.01 3.36
CA ILE A 61 7.98 -17.86 4.20
C ILE A 61 6.69 -17.23 3.69
N ARG A 62 5.64 -17.25 4.51
CA ARG A 62 4.40 -16.54 4.25
C ARG A 62 4.40 -15.25 5.07
N PRO A 63 4.35 -14.06 4.44
CA PRO A 63 4.26 -12.80 5.18
C PRO A 63 2.92 -12.71 5.91
N ILE A 64 2.93 -12.20 7.14
CA ILE A 64 1.71 -11.79 7.85
C ILE A 64 1.69 -10.26 7.85
N ALA A 65 0.71 -9.67 7.17
CA ALA A 65 0.58 -8.21 7.07
C ALA A 65 0.36 -7.58 8.45
N ALA A 66 1.14 -6.55 8.78
CA ALA A 66 0.94 -5.78 10.00
C ALA A 66 -0.25 -4.83 9.88
N PRO A 67 -1.08 -4.69 10.94
CA PRO A 67 -2.10 -3.65 10.95
C PRO A 67 -1.43 -2.27 11.01
N ARG A 68 -1.89 -1.36 10.15
CA ARG A 68 -1.42 0.03 10.18
C ARG A 68 -1.87 0.73 11.46
N GLY A 69 -1.10 1.72 11.88
CA GLY A 69 -1.46 2.61 12.97
C GLY A 69 -2.82 3.28 12.77
N ILE A 70 -3.67 3.29 13.80
CA ILE A 70 -4.97 3.95 13.78
C ILE A 70 -4.76 5.46 13.85
N LEU A 71 -5.55 6.22 13.08
CA LEU A 71 -5.59 7.68 13.17
C LEU A 71 -6.79 8.07 14.03
N TYR A 72 -6.54 8.81 15.11
CA TYR A 72 -7.58 9.32 16.01
C TYR A 72 -7.77 10.82 15.87
N ASP A 73 -8.96 11.26 16.20
CA ASP A 73 -9.29 12.65 16.44
C ASP A 73 -8.76 13.08 17.81
N ARG A 74 -8.84 14.38 18.11
CA ARG A 74 -8.33 14.97 19.35
C ARG A 74 -9.00 14.45 20.63
N HIS A 75 -10.15 13.76 20.52
CA HIS A 75 -10.90 13.17 21.63
C HIS A 75 -10.73 11.64 21.70
N GLY A 76 -9.86 11.06 20.87
CA GLY A 76 -9.61 9.62 20.83
C GLY A 76 -10.63 8.82 20.02
N VAL A 77 -11.45 9.47 19.19
CA VAL A 77 -12.37 8.79 18.27
C VAL A 77 -11.63 8.43 16.98
N PRO A 78 -11.70 7.19 16.48
CA PRO A 78 -10.99 6.80 15.26
C PRO A 78 -11.52 7.57 14.04
N LEU A 79 -10.61 8.22 13.32
CA LEU A 79 -10.82 8.82 12.00
C LEU A 79 -10.52 7.83 10.87
N VAL A 80 -9.54 6.95 11.10
CA VAL A 80 -9.20 5.84 10.20
C VAL A 80 -8.82 4.64 11.05
N ASP A 81 -9.56 3.55 10.86
CA ASP A 81 -9.36 2.29 11.58
C ASP A 81 -8.96 1.16 10.61
N ASN A 82 -8.73 -0.05 11.13
CA ASN A 82 -8.48 -1.25 10.35
C ASN A 82 -9.51 -2.32 10.69
N ARG A 83 -10.09 -2.96 9.67
CA ARG A 83 -10.89 -4.18 9.84
C ARG A 83 -10.21 -5.37 9.17
N PRO A 84 -10.34 -6.58 9.72
CA PRO A 84 -9.97 -7.78 8.98
C PRO A 84 -10.87 -7.91 7.75
N THR A 85 -10.26 -8.16 6.60
CA THR A 85 -10.94 -8.41 5.34
C THR A 85 -10.39 -9.68 4.72
N PHE A 86 -11.25 -10.47 4.07
CA PHE A 86 -10.82 -11.61 3.28
C PHE A 86 -10.35 -11.14 1.90
N THR A 87 -9.17 -11.56 1.50
CA THR A 87 -8.52 -11.20 0.24
C THR A 87 -8.24 -12.46 -0.57
N LEU A 88 -8.62 -12.45 -1.84
CA LEU A 88 -8.20 -13.44 -2.82
C LEU A 88 -6.79 -13.11 -3.30
N SER A 89 -5.88 -14.07 -3.17
CA SER A 89 -4.51 -13.97 -3.69
C SER A 89 -4.15 -15.19 -4.55
N LEU A 90 -3.25 -14.97 -5.50
CA LEU A 90 -2.68 -16.01 -6.35
C LEU A 90 -1.21 -16.22 -6.00
N ILE A 91 -0.74 -17.46 -5.93
CA ILE A 91 0.67 -17.82 -5.83
C ILE A 91 1.12 -18.35 -7.19
N PRO A 92 1.82 -17.55 -8.01
CA PRO A 92 2.10 -17.93 -9.40
C PRO A 92 2.92 -19.20 -9.55
N ARG A 93 3.82 -19.47 -8.60
CA ARG A 93 4.62 -20.70 -8.57
C ARG A 93 3.81 -21.98 -8.39
N GLU A 94 2.64 -21.89 -7.76
CA GLU A 94 1.74 -23.01 -7.51
C GLU A 94 0.66 -23.18 -8.59
N LEU A 95 0.46 -22.16 -9.43
CA LEU A 95 -0.42 -22.28 -10.58
C LEU A 95 0.15 -23.31 -11.58
N PRO A 96 -0.72 -24.02 -12.34
CA PRO A 96 -0.27 -24.92 -13.39
C PRO A 96 0.66 -24.23 -14.40
N ARG A 97 1.72 -24.93 -14.82
CA ARG A 97 2.68 -24.42 -15.81
C ARG A 97 2.10 -24.38 -17.21
N GLU A 98 1.27 -25.35 -17.52
CA GLU A 98 0.55 -25.41 -18.79
C GLU A 98 -0.51 -24.31 -18.84
N ALA A 99 -0.47 -23.49 -19.89
CA ALA A 99 -1.36 -22.33 -20.03
C ALA A 99 -2.83 -22.73 -20.00
N ALA A 100 -3.21 -23.80 -20.68
CA ALA A 100 -4.59 -24.30 -20.71
C ALA A 100 -5.09 -24.71 -19.32
N ALA A 101 -4.28 -25.44 -18.55
CA ALA A 101 -4.62 -25.86 -17.19
C ALA A 101 -4.72 -24.65 -16.23
N ARG A 102 -3.81 -23.67 -16.38
CA ARG A 102 -3.85 -22.43 -15.59
C ARG A 102 -5.10 -21.63 -15.89
N ASP A 103 -5.43 -21.44 -17.16
CA ASP A 103 -6.61 -20.70 -17.58
C ASP A 103 -7.90 -21.42 -17.15
N ALA A 104 -7.89 -22.76 -17.06
CA ALA A 104 -9.01 -23.51 -16.48
C ALA A 104 -9.20 -23.22 -14.98
N VAL A 105 -8.11 -23.15 -14.21
CA VAL A 105 -8.16 -22.76 -12.77
C VAL A 105 -8.69 -21.33 -12.63
N LEU A 106 -8.09 -20.37 -13.34
CA LEU A 106 -8.50 -18.97 -13.30
C LEU A 106 -9.95 -18.77 -13.78
N GLY A 107 -10.37 -19.52 -14.80
CA GLY A 107 -11.74 -19.49 -15.34
C GLY A 107 -12.75 -20.01 -14.32
N ARG A 108 -12.39 -21.03 -13.54
CA ARG A 108 -13.23 -21.53 -12.45
C ARG A 108 -13.37 -20.51 -11.33
N VAL A 109 -12.27 -19.88 -10.90
CA VAL A 109 -12.32 -18.78 -9.90
C VAL A 109 -13.18 -17.63 -10.40
N ALA A 110 -13.02 -17.25 -11.68
CA ALA A 110 -13.81 -16.20 -12.32
C ALA A 110 -15.31 -16.50 -12.24
N ALA A 111 -15.70 -17.74 -12.54
CA ALA A 111 -17.10 -18.18 -12.47
C ALA A 111 -17.64 -18.22 -11.03
N LEU A 112 -16.87 -18.79 -10.09
CA LEU A 112 -17.28 -18.93 -8.68
C LEU A 112 -17.49 -17.57 -7.99
N LEU A 113 -16.56 -16.64 -8.22
CA LEU A 113 -16.51 -15.36 -7.52
C LEU A 113 -17.05 -14.18 -8.34
N ARG A 114 -17.51 -14.45 -9.57
CA ARG A 114 -17.96 -13.42 -10.54
C ARG A 114 -16.91 -12.32 -10.74
N ILE A 115 -15.64 -12.72 -10.79
CA ILE A 115 -14.50 -11.84 -11.08
C ILE A 115 -14.24 -11.93 -12.58
N PRO A 116 -14.04 -10.81 -13.30
CA PRO A 116 -13.63 -10.85 -14.69
C PRO A 116 -12.36 -11.69 -14.86
N PHE A 117 -12.40 -12.67 -15.76
CA PHE A 117 -11.25 -13.55 -16.03
C PHE A 117 -9.97 -12.77 -16.36
N GLN A 118 -10.10 -11.65 -17.08
CA GLN A 118 -9.00 -10.78 -17.41
C GLN A 118 -8.30 -10.18 -16.16
N GLU A 119 -9.04 -9.85 -15.09
CA GLU A 119 -8.46 -9.33 -13.84
C GLU A 119 -7.54 -10.36 -13.18
N LEU A 120 -7.93 -11.63 -13.22
CA LEU A 120 -7.14 -12.77 -12.71
C LEU A 120 -5.89 -13.02 -13.56
N GLN A 121 -6.02 -12.98 -14.89
CA GLN A 121 -4.88 -13.13 -15.79
C GLN A 121 -3.87 -12.00 -15.63
N GLU A 122 -4.34 -10.76 -15.56
CA GLU A 122 -3.48 -9.58 -15.33
C GLU A 122 -2.76 -9.70 -13.99
N ALA A 123 -3.45 -10.10 -12.92
CA ALA A 123 -2.83 -10.33 -11.62
C ALA A 123 -1.76 -11.42 -11.67
N ALA A 124 -2.04 -12.58 -12.27
CA ALA A 124 -1.07 -13.66 -12.41
C ALA A 124 0.18 -13.26 -13.22
N ALA A 125 0.05 -12.30 -14.14
CA ALA A 125 1.14 -11.79 -14.97
C ALA A 125 1.96 -10.66 -14.30
N ARG A 126 1.53 -10.10 -13.15
CA ARG A 126 2.25 -9.00 -12.46
C ARG A 126 3.61 -9.39 -11.92
N VAL A 127 3.82 -10.68 -11.65
CA VAL A 127 5.08 -11.21 -11.12
C VAL A 127 5.50 -12.44 -11.93
N PRO A 128 6.80 -12.80 -11.90
CA PRO A 128 7.27 -14.00 -12.59
C PRO A 128 6.52 -15.25 -12.13
N LEU A 129 6.30 -16.20 -13.05
CA LEU A 129 5.66 -17.49 -12.76
C LEU A 129 6.41 -18.33 -11.71
N ASP A 130 7.65 -17.98 -11.40
CA ASP A 130 8.45 -18.62 -10.36
C ASP A 130 8.33 -17.96 -8.98
N SER A 131 7.55 -16.88 -8.86
CA SER A 131 7.36 -16.15 -7.62
C SER A 131 6.49 -16.94 -6.62
N PHE A 132 6.98 -17.04 -5.39
CA PHE A 132 6.21 -17.54 -4.24
C PHE A 132 5.45 -16.44 -3.51
N LEU A 133 5.63 -15.17 -3.91
CA LEU A 133 4.90 -14.06 -3.30
C LEU A 133 3.43 -14.09 -3.74
N PRO A 134 2.47 -14.09 -2.78
CA PRO A 134 1.06 -13.93 -3.11
C PRO A 134 0.81 -12.61 -3.84
N VAL A 135 0.04 -12.68 -4.92
CA VAL A 135 -0.44 -11.53 -5.68
C VAL A 135 -1.91 -11.33 -5.38
N ARG A 136 -2.23 -10.21 -4.73
CA ARG A 136 -3.61 -9.86 -4.38
C ARG A 136 -4.40 -9.56 -5.64
N VAL A 137 -5.51 -10.27 -5.80
CA VAL A 137 -6.47 -10.06 -6.88
C VAL A 137 -7.59 -9.15 -6.41
N ARG A 138 -8.28 -9.54 -5.35
CA ARG A 138 -9.50 -8.85 -4.89
C ARG A 138 -9.63 -8.91 -3.37
N ARG A 139 -9.88 -7.76 -2.76
CA ARG A 139 -10.16 -7.62 -1.32
C ARG A 139 -11.66 -7.56 -1.04
N GLY A 140 -12.06 -7.82 0.19
CA GLY A 140 -13.46 -7.71 0.61
C GLY A 140 -14.32 -8.89 0.17
N LEU A 141 -13.74 -10.09 0.10
CA LEU A 141 -14.54 -11.30 -0.11
C LEU A 141 -15.50 -11.50 1.06
N THR A 142 -16.69 -12.00 0.75
CA THR A 142 -17.63 -12.44 1.78
C THR A 142 -17.20 -13.80 2.34
N LEU A 143 -17.73 -14.19 3.51
CA LEU A 143 -17.50 -15.53 4.04
C LEU A 143 -18.02 -16.63 3.08
N GLU A 144 -19.10 -16.34 2.34
CA GLU A 144 -19.63 -17.22 1.31
C GLU A 144 -18.64 -17.40 0.14
N ASP A 145 -18.00 -16.32 -0.30
CA ASP A 145 -16.97 -16.37 -1.34
C ASP A 145 -15.75 -17.18 -0.89
N VAL A 146 -15.32 -16.98 0.37
CA VAL A 146 -14.24 -17.77 0.96
C VAL A 146 -14.61 -19.25 1.01
N ALA A 147 -15.83 -19.59 1.45
CA ALA A 147 -16.29 -20.97 1.49
C ALA A 147 -16.27 -21.62 0.10
N LYS A 148 -16.74 -20.92 -0.95
CA LYS A 148 -16.67 -21.40 -2.35
C LYS A 148 -15.24 -21.69 -2.80
N VAL A 149 -14.27 -20.87 -2.42
CA VAL A 149 -12.87 -21.10 -2.78
C VAL A 149 -12.29 -22.27 -1.99
N GLU A 150 -12.55 -22.33 -0.68
CA GLU A 150 -12.01 -23.36 0.21
C GLU A 150 -12.59 -24.75 -0.09
N GLU A 151 -13.85 -24.86 -0.55
CA GLU A 151 -14.45 -26.12 -1.00
C GLU A 151 -13.70 -26.74 -2.20
N TRP A 152 -13.27 -25.91 -3.14
CA TRP A 152 -12.60 -26.34 -4.37
C TRP A 152 -11.06 -26.25 -4.28
N LYS A 153 -10.52 -26.10 -3.08
CA LYS A 153 -9.09 -25.86 -2.84
C LYS A 153 -8.16 -26.88 -3.51
N LEU A 154 -8.59 -28.13 -3.66
CA LEU A 154 -7.82 -29.19 -4.34
C LEU A 154 -7.70 -28.97 -5.85
N GLU A 155 -8.68 -28.32 -6.47
CA GLU A 155 -8.73 -28.04 -7.90
C GLU A 155 -8.25 -26.62 -8.23
N LEU A 156 -8.18 -25.75 -7.23
CA LEU A 156 -7.74 -24.37 -7.34
C LEU A 156 -6.28 -24.19 -6.90
N ALA A 157 -5.38 -24.96 -7.52
CA ALA A 157 -3.94 -24.89 -7.21
C ALA A 157 -3.41 -23.45 -7.36
N GLY A 158 -2.69 -22.96 -6.34
CA GLY A 158 -2.16 -21.59 -6.30
C GLY A 158 -3.18 -20.49 -6.05
N VAL A 159 -4.42 -20.81 -5.69
CA VAL A 159 -5.43 -19.85 -5.26
C VAL A 159 -5.57 -19.94 -3.74
N ILE A 160 -5.40 -18.82 -3.05
CA ILE A 160 -5.53 -18.77 -1.58
C ILE A 160 -6.44 -17.65 -1.15
N THR A 161 -7.05 -17.82 0.03
CA THR A 161 -7.74 -16.75 0.75
C THR A 161 -6.91 -16.35 1.96
N GLU A 162 -6.69 -15.05 2.12
CA GLU A 162 -5.89 -14.47 3.19
C GLU A 162 -6.72 -13.48 3.99
N VAL A 163 -6.46 -13.37 5.30
CA VAL A 163 -7.05 -12.33 6.14
C VAL A 163 -6.05 -11.20 6.25
N GLU A 164 -6.43 -10.01 5.79
CA GLU A 164 -5.58 -8.83 5.82
C GLU A 164 -6.27 -7.65 6.51
N PRO A 165 -5.53 -6.76 7.18
CA PRO A 165 -6.08 -5.51 7.66
C PRO A 165 -6.38 -4.58 6.48
N GLN A 166 -7.60 -4.04 6.43
CA GLN A 166 -8.02 -3.02 5.46
C GLN A 166 -8.46 -1.76 6.18
N ARG A 167 -8.05 -0.59 5.63
CA ARG A 167 -8.48 0.71 6.15
C ARG A 167 -10.00 0.87 6.08
N VAL A 168 -10.57 1.45 7.13
CA VAL A 168 -11.98 1.81 7.25
C VAL A 168 -12.08 3.27 7.63
N TYR A 169 -13.01 3.95 6.98
CA TYR A 169 -13.30 5.36 7.17
C TYR A 169 -14.75 5.52 7.65
N PRO A 170 -15.08 6.56 8.44
CA PRO A 170 -16.44 6.81 8.92
C PRO A 170 -17.50 6.81 7.82
N ASN A 171 -17.16 7.40 6.67
CA ASN A 171 -17.87 7.26 5.41
C ASN A 171 -16.86 7.36 4.26
N SER A 172 -17.29 7.01 3.05
CA SER A 172 -16.42 6.91 1.88
C SER A 172 -15.81 8.25 1.44
N ARG A 173 -16.31 9.43 1.85
CA ARG A 173 -15.72 10.75 1.49
C ARG A 173 -15.08 11.50 2.64
N PHE A 174 -15.22 10.98 3.86
CA PHE A 174 -14.81 11.66 5.08
C PHE A 174 -13.33 12.06 5.01
N ALA A 175 -13.07 13.37 5.11
CA ALA A 175 -11.75 13.97 5.17
C ALA A 175 -10.77 13.42 4.11
N ALA A 176 -11.26 13.09 2.90
CA ALA A 176 -10.51 12.32 1.90
C ALA A 176 -9.13 12.90 1.55
N HIS A 177 -9.04 14.23 1.41
CA HIS A 177 -7.78 14.92 1.10
C HIS A 177 -6.85 15.09 2.30
N LEU A 178 -7.41 15.12 3.51
CA LEU A 178 -6.66 15.25 4.75
C LEU A 178 -6.07 13.90 5.17
N LEU A 179 -6.90 12.87 5.27
CA LEU A 179 -6.50 11.53 5.67
C LEU A 179 -5.67 10.86 4.58
N GLY A 180 -6.15 10.91 3.34
CA GLY A 180 -5.55 10.21 2.22
C GLY A 180 -5.74 8.69 2.29
N TYR A 181 -5.20 8.01 1.29
CA TYR A 181 -5.40 6.57 1.07
C TYR A 181 -4.08 5.84 0.90
N VAL A 182 -4.15 4.50 0.97
CA VAL A 182 -3.01 3.59 0.81
C VAL A 182 -3.15 2.76 -0.46
N ARG A 183 -2.04 2.50 -1.16
CA ARG A 183 -1.98 1.57 -2.31
C ARG A 183 -0.75 0.70 -2.23
N GLU A 184 -0.75 -0.40 -2.97
CA GLU A 184 0.49 -1.16 -3.17
C GLU A 184 1.59 -0.27 -3.77
N ALA A 185 2.82 -0.48 -3.33
CA ALA A 185 3.98 0.26 -3.82
C ALA A 185 4.07 0.21 -5.36
N SER A 186 4.19 1.38 -5.99
CA SER A 186 4.38 1.47 -7.44
C SER A 186 5.80 1.04 -7.86
N ASP A 187 6.01 0.68 -9.12
CA ASP A 187 7.34 0.29 -9.60
C ASP A 187 8.40 1.40 -9.39
N ASP A 188 8.00 2.68 -9.47
CA ASP A 188 8.89 3.80 -9.17
C ASP A 188 9.27 3.86 -7.68
N GLN A 189 8.33 3.57 -6.78
CA GLN A 189 8.58 3.47 -5.34
C GLN A 189 9.48 2.27 -5.00
N LEU A 190 9.33 1.16 -5.73
CA LEU A 190 10.19 -0.02 -5.59
C LEU A 190 11.63 0.27 -6.03
N ARG A 191 11.83 1.03 -7.12
CA ARG A 191 13.18 1.43 -7.59
C ARG A 191 13.94 2.30 -6.60
N GLN A 192 13.25 3.06 -5.76
CA GLN A 192 13.86 3.85 -4.68
C GLN A 192 14.39 2.97 -3.54
N GLY A 193 14.07 1.68 -3.50
CA GLY A 193 14.55 0.72 -2.50
C GLY A 193 13.91 0.84 -1.12
N ARG A 194 12.96 1.77 -0.92
CA ARG A 194 12.29 2.00 0.36
C ARG A 194 11.14 1.01 0.65
N TYR A 195 10.62 0.35 -0.39
CA TYR A 195 9.42 -0.48 -0.31
C TYR A 195 9.65 -1.82 -0.99
N ARG A 196 8.92 -2.84 -0.52
CA ARG A 196 8.86 -4.16 -1.12
C ARG A 196 7.61 -4.30 -1.97
N ARG A 197 7.67 -5.19 -2.95
CA ARG A 197 6.49 -5.53 -3.77
C ARG A 197 5.42 -6.14 -2.86
N GLY A 198 4.15 -5.79 -3.05
CA GLY A 198 3.06 -6.15 -2.15
C GLY A 198 2.93 -5.27 -0.90
N GLU A 199 3.84 -4.34 -0.64
CA GLU A 199 3.75 -3.47 0.54
C GLU A 199 2.74 -2.34 0.32
N MET A 200 1.90 -2.06 1.33
CA MET A 200 0.92 -0.98 1.28
C MET A 200 1.56 0.34 1.74
N VAL A 201 1.49 1.36 0.88
CA VAL A 201 2.14 2.65 1.03
C VAL A 201 1.11 3.78 0.97
N GLY A 202 1.21 4.73 1.90
CA GLY A 202 0.42 5.96 1.93
C GLY A 202 0.70 6.84 0.71
N GLN A 203 -0.36 7.21 0.00
CA GLN A 203 -0.28 7.88 -1.30
C GLN A 203 -0.55 9.38 -1.21
N ASN A 204 -1.36 9.81 -0.25
CA ASN A 204 -1.68 11.22 -0.02
C ASN A 204 -1.99 11.47 1.47
N GLY A 205 -2.22 12.73 1.82
CA GLY A 205 -2.68 13.15 3.14
C GLY A 205 -1.75 12.73 4.27
N LEU A 206 -2.35 12.52 5.44
CA LEU A 206 -1.68 11.99 6.63
C LEU A 206 -1.14 10.58 6.41
N GLU A 207 -1.81 9.74 5.61
CA GLU A 207 -1.32 8.40 5.28
C GLU A 207 0.07 8.43 4.63
N ARG A 208 0.31 9.38 3.70
CA ARG A 208 1.63 9.55 3.07
C ARG A 208 2.63 10.22 4.00
N LEU A 209 2.20 11.26 4.70
CA LEU A 209 3.08 12.04 5.57
C LEU A 209 3.63 11.18 6.72
N LEU A 210 2.79 10.32 7.28
CA LEU A 210 3.08 9.51 8.46
C LEU A 210 3.34 8.04 8.11
N ASP A 211 3.49 7.71 6.81
CA ASP A 211 3.59 6.34 6.31
C ASP A 211 4.61 5.48 7.08
N GLU A 212 5.79 6.05 7.38
CA GLU A 212 6.86 5.39 8.12
C GLU A 212 6.46 4.96 9.54
N TYR A 213 5.66 5.79 10.21
CA TYR A 213 5.16 5.50 11.56
C TYR A 213 3.95 4.56 11.49
N LEU A 214 3.07 4.75 10.51
CA LEU A 214 1.81 4.03 10.40
C LEU A 214 1.97 2.60 9.88
N ARG A 215 2.98 2.28 9.07
CA ARG A 215 3.05 1.00 8.34
C ARG A 215 3.21 -0.24 9.24
N GLY A 216 3.86 -0.08 10.40
CA GLY A 216 4.24 -1.23 11.22
C GLY A 216 5.33 -2.07 10.56
N LYS A 217 5.55 -3.27 11.09
CA LYS A 217 6.49 -4.25 10.54
C LYS A 217 5.79 -5.59 10.36
N ASP A 218 5.71 -6.03 9.10
CA ASP A 218 5.12 -7.33 8.77
C ASP A 218 5.81 -8.46 9.52
N GLY A 219 4.98 -9.40 9.98
CA GLY A 219 5.41 -10.65 10.54
C GLY A 219 5.70 -11.67 9.44
N GLY A 220 5.90 -12.91 9.84
CA GLY A 220 6.04 -13.98 8.87
C GLY A 220 5.99 -15.36 9.51
N GLU A 221 5.41 -16.29 8.78
CA GLU A 221 5.37 -17.70 9.14
C GLU A 221 6.34 -18.46 8.24
N ARG A 222 7.22 -19.23 8.86
CA ARG A 222 8.00 -20.26 8.19
C ARG A 222 7.20 -21.55 8.23
N ILE A 223 6.61 -21.90 7.10
CA ILE A 223 5.83 -23.12 6.93
C ILE A 223 6.62 -24.16 6.15
N GLU A 224 6.51 -25.40 6.59
CA GLU A 224 6.98 -26.57 5.89
C GLU A 224 5.91 -27.01 4.91
N VAL A 225 6.26 -27.15 3.64
CA VAL A 225 5.34 -27.62 2.60
C VAL A 225 5.77 -28.94 1.98
N ASP A 226 4.79 -29.69 1.48
CA ASP A 226 5.07 -30.87 0.66
C ASP A 226 5.32 -30.52 -0.82
N VAL A 227 5.55 -31.54 -1.64
CA VAL A 227 5.76 -31.42 -3.09
C VAL A 227 4.56 -30.84 -3.84
N MET A 228 3.37 -30.82 -3.22
CA MET A 228 2.15 -30.23 -3.76
C MET A 228 1.90 -28.82 -3.21
N GLY A 229 2.80 -28.29 -2.36
CA GLY A 229 2.69 -26.96 -1.75
C GLY A 229 1.81 -26.88 -0.51
N ARG A 230 1.32 -28.01 0.01
CA ARG A 230 0.46 -28.02 1.21
C ARG A 230 1.27 -27.76 2.46
N THR A 231 0.79 -26.90 3.34
CA THR A 231 1.34 -26.69 4.68
C THR A 231 1.29 -28.00 5.48
N VAL A 232 2.44 -28.63 5.67
CA VAL A 232 2.60 -29.82 6.50
C VAL A 232 2.72 -29.41 7.97
N ARG A 233 3.51 -28.37 8.23
CA ARG A 233 3.83 -27.95 9.59
C ARG A 233 4.27 -26.50 9.66
N MET A 234 3.84 -25.78 10.69
CA MET A 234 4.42 -24.48 11.02
C MET A 234 5.74 -24.69 11.78
N VAL A 235 6.83 -24.15 11.25
CA VAL A 235 8.19 -24.30 11.83
C VAL A 235 8.50 -23.14 12.77
N GLN A 236 8.12 -21.94 12.37
CA GLN A 236 8.35 -20.72 13.15
C GLN A 236 7.32 -19.67 12.74
N GLN A 237 6.84 -18.86 13.69
CA GLN A 237 5.98 -17.72 13.42
C GLN A 237 6.57 -16.50 14.14
N ASN A 238 6.71 -15.41 13.40
CA ASN A 238 7.03 -14.10 13.92
C ASN A 238 5.77 -13.25 13.79
N GLU A 239 5.23 -12.81 14.93
CA GLU A 239 4.05 -11.94 14.94
C GLU A 239 4.36 -10.59 14.27
N PRO A 240 3.39 -10.02 13.53
CA PRO A 240 3.53 -8.67 13.01
C PRO A 240 3.54 -7.65 14.14
N HIS A 241 4.32 -6.58 13.96
CA HIS A 241 4.29 -5.43 14.86
C HIS A 241 3.40 -4.33 14.27
N PRO A 242 2.30 -3.95 14.96
CA PRO A 242 1.43 -2.88 14.52
C PRO A 242 2.17 -1.55 14.33
N GLY A 243 1.68 -0.72 13.41
CA GLY A 243 2.14 0.66 13.27
C GLY A 243 1.76 1.54 14.46
N ALA A 244 2.49 2.65 14.60
CA ALA A 244 2.23 3.63 15.65
C ALA A 244 0.87 4.31 15.45
N GLN A 245 0.10 4.40 16.53
CA GLN A 245 -1.17 5.14 16.53
C GLN A 245 -0.89 6.64 16.61
N VAL A 246 -1.69 7.44 15.91
CA VAL A 246 -1.51 8.90 15.88
C VAL A 246 -2.79 9.59 16.29
N VAL A 247 -2.70 10.45 17.29
CA VAL A 247 -3.77 11.37 17.69
C VAL A 247 -3.55 12.68 16.93
N THR A 248 -4.56 13.11 16.18
CA THR A 248 -4.53 14.34 15.39
C THR A 248 -5.24 15.48 16.13
N ALA A 249 -5.03 16.71 15.69
CA ALA A 249 -5.75 17.88 16.20
C ALA A 249 -7.20 17.99 15.68
N VAL A 250 -7.56 17.20 14.68
CA VAL A 250 -8.87 17.20 14.04
C VAL A 250 -9.94 16.85 15.08
N ASP A 251 -11.06 17.57 15.08
CA ASP A 251 -12.27 17.18 15.80
C ASP A 251 -13.24 16.59 14.79
N ARG A 252 -13.61 15.31 14.95
CA ARG A 252 -14.48 14.61 14.01
C ARG A 252 -15.80 15.36 13.78
N ARG A 253 -16.37 15.94 14.83
CA ARG A 253 -17.67 16.62 14.75
C ARG A 253 -17.56 17.93 13.96
N ILE A 254 -16.47 18.67 14.14
CA ILE A 254 -16.22 19.91 13.38
C ILE A 254 -15.97 19.56 11.91
N GLN A 255 -15.21 18.51 11.63
CA GLN A 255 -15.00 18.02 10.27
C GLN A 255 -16.31 17.65 9.59
N GLU A 256 -17.15 16.82 10.21
CA GLU A 256 -18.46 16.42 9.68
C GLU A 256 -19.40 17.62 9.48
N ALA A 257 -19.40 18.58 10.41
CA ALA A 257 -20.20 19.79 10.30
C ALA A 257 -19.75 20.68 9.12
N ALA A 258 -18.44 20.83 8.93
CA ALA A 258 -17.88 21.60 7.84
C ALA A 258 -18.13 20.92 6.47
N GLU A 259 -18.03 19.58 6.40
CA GLU A 259 -18.35 18.82 5.20
C GLU A 259 -19.82 18.95 4.81
N ARG A 260 -20.73 18.83 5.79
CA ARG A 260 -22.17 19.03 5.59
C ARG A 260 -22.50 20.46 5.13
N ALA A 261 -21.83 21.46 5.68
CA ALA A 261 -22.01 22.86 5.27
C ALA A 261 -21.56 23.11 3.82
N MET A 262 -20.64 22.30 3.31
CA MET A 262 -20.09 22.41 1.96
C MET A 262 -20.72 21.44 0.95
N GLU A 263 -21.76 20.70 1.34
CA GLU A 263 -22.46 19.78 0.45
C GLU A 263 -23.04 20.54 -0.76
N GLY A 264 -22.85 19.99 -1.96
CA GLY A 264 -23.25 20.63 -3.22
C GLY A 264 -22.36 21.79 -3.70
N HIS A 265 -21.39 22.24 -2.89
CA HIS A 265 -20.52 23.36 -3.21
C HIS A 265 -19.08 22.89 -3.49
N ALA A 266 -18.39 23.55 -4.41
CA ALA A 266 -16.96 23.31 -4.65
C ALA A 266 -16.13 24.36 -3.94
N GLY A 267 -15.11 23.95 -3.19
CA GLY A 267 -14.28 24.87 -2.42
C GLY A 267 -13.34 24.18 -1.43
N ALA A 268 -12.88 24.96 -0.46
CA ALA A 268 -12.00 24.53 0.61
C ALA A 268 -12.44 25.19 1.91
N VAL A 269 -12.32 24.46 3.02
CA VAL A 269 -12.54 25.00 4.37
C VAL A 269 -11.41 24.53 5.28
N VAL A 270 -10.90 25.46 6.07
CA VAL A 270 -9.99 25.20 7.18
C VAL A 270 -10.58 25.83 8.43
N VAL A 271 -10.74 25.03 9.48
CA VAL A 271 -11.12 25.50 10.81
C VAL A 271 -9.92 25.32 11.71
N MET A 272 -9.43 26.42 12.29
CA MET A 272 -8.26 26.42 13.16
C MET A 272 -8.57 27.02 14.53
N ASP A 273 -7.91 26.52 15.56
CA ASP A 273 -7.87 27.17 16.86
C ASP A 273 -6.79 28.26 16.84
N PRO A 274 -7.15 29.56 16.91
CA PRO A 274 -6.17 30.64 16.81
C PRO A 274 -5.22 30.71 18.02
N ARG A 275 -5.51 30.01 19.13
CA ARG A 275 -4.72 30.07 20.36
C ARG A 275 -3.46 29.20 20.29
N ASN A 276 -3.51 28.10 19.54
CA ASN A 276 -2.42 27.13 19.43
C ASN A 276 -2.10 26.71 17.99
N GLY A 277 -2.89 27.12 17.01
CA GLY A 277 -2.70 26.77 15.60
C GLY A 277 -3.23 25.40 15.20
N ASP A 278 -3.94 24.70 16.09
CA ASP A 278 -4.51 23.39 15.80
C ASP A 278 -5.49 23.47 14.63
N VAL A 279 -5.33 22.59 13.64
CA VAL A 279 -6.29 22.41 12.55
C VAL A 279 -7.38 21.44 13.00
N LEU A 280 -8.55 21.98 13.31
CA LEU A 280 -9.70 21.24 13.83
C LEU A 280 -10.52 20.57 12.73
N ALA A 281 -10.54 21.17 11.53
CA ALA A 281 -11.12 20.57 10.34
C ALA A 281 -10.41 21.10 9.08
N MET A 282 -10.27 20.25 8.09
CA MET A 282 -9.71 20.59 6.79
C MET A 282 -10.41 19.75 5.72
N LEU A 283 -11.05 20.40 4.77
CA LEU A 283 -11.76 19.71 3.69
C LEU A 283 -11.63 20.43 2.36
N SER A 284 -11.69 19.65 1.29
CA SER A 284 -11.79 20.15 -0.08
C SER A 284 -12.96 19.46 -0.77
N THR A 285 -13.76 20.24 -1.51
CA THR A 285 -14.91 19.72 -2.27
C THR A 285 -14.81 20.09 -3.75
N PRO A 286 -15.28 19.21 -4.67
CA PRO A 286 -15.83 17.88 -4.38
C PRO A 286 -14.77 16.88 -3.91
N ALA A 287 -15.13 16.06 -2.93
CA ALA A 287 -14.32 14.93 -2.46
C ALA A 287 -14.57 13.67 -3.29
N TYR A 288 -13.61 12.75 -3.27
CA TYR A 288 -13.70 11.44 -3.91
C TYR A 288 -13.97 10.36 -2.86
N GLU A 289 -14.51 9.22 -3.31
CA GLU A 289 -14.73 8.05 -2.46
C GLU A 289 -13.38 7.40 -2.15
N ILE A 290 -12.81 7.67 -0.97
CA ILE A 290 -11.47 7.26 -0.54
C ILE A 290 -11.30 5.74 -0.46
N ASP A 291 -12.38 5.03 -0.11
CA ASP A 291 -12.41 3.58 0.02
C ASP A 291 -12.14 2.86 -1.32
N GLN A 292 -12.59 3.44 -2.44
CA GLN A 292 -12.31 2.96 -3.81
C GLN A 292 -10.82 2.98 -4.16
N PHE A 293 -10.01 3.72 -3.40
CA PHE A 293 -8.57 3.82 -3.58
C PHE A 293 -7.81 2.90 -2.61
N THR A 294 -8.49 2.34 -1.61
CA THR A 294 -7.94 1.41 -0.61
C THR A 294 -8.20 -0.06 -0.99
N GLY A 295 -7.67 -0.51 -2.13
CA GLY A 295 -7.88 -1.89 -2.60
C GLY A 295 -7.51 -2.10 -4.05
N THR A 296 -8.11 -3.15 -4.65
CA THR A 296 -8.08 -3.36 -6.10
C THR A 296 -8.90 -2.26 -6.75
N ILE A 297 -8.22 -1.37 -7.47
CA ILE A 297 -8.85 -0.22 -8.11
C ILE A 297 -9.73 -0.74 -9.25
N ASP A 298 -11.02 -0.44 -9.20
CA ASP A 298 -11.85 -0.47 -10.40
C ASP A 298 -11.30 0.58 -11.37
N ARG A 299 -10.72 0.11 -12.47
CA ARG A 299 -10.09 0.95 -13.49
C ARG A 299 -11.08 1.99 -14.04
N ALA A 300 -12.37 1.63 -14.13
CA ALA A 300 -13.42 2.54 -14.55
C ALA A 300 -13.72 3.60 -13.49
N ALA A 301 -13.77 3.23 -12.21
CA ALA A 301 -13.89 4.19 -11.10
C ALA A 301 -12.73 5.18 -11.06
N TRP A 302 -11.50 4.70 -11.20
CA TRP A 302 -10.32 5.57 -11.25
C TRP A 302 -10.37 6.55 -12.43
N GLN A 303 -10.71 6.05 -13.63
CA GLN A 303 -10.85 6.91 -14.80
C GLN A 303 -11.92 7.99 -14.61
N ARG A 304 -13.07 7.65 -13.99
CA ARG A 304 -14.12 8.63 -13.68
C ARG A 304 -13.60 9.76 -12.78
N VAL A 305 -12.85 9.44 -11.73
CA VAL A 305 -12.34 10.45 -10.79
C VAL A 305 -11.23 11.30 -11.42
N VAL A 306 -10.36 10.71 -12.24
CA VAL A 306 -9.26 11.43 -12.92
C VAL A 306 -9.78 12.35 -14.03
N GLN A 307 -10.82 11.93 -14.76
CA GLN A 307 -11.39 12.69 -15.88
C GLN A 307 -12.48 13.68 -15.44
N ASP A 308 -12.83 13.71 -14.15
CA ASP A 308 -13.85 14.63 -13.64
C ASP A 308 -13.37 16.09 -13.79
N PRO A 309 -14.10 16.94 -14.55
CA PRO A 309 -13.73 18.33 -14.78
C PRO A 309 -13.78 19.19 -13.51
N LYS A 310 -14.36 18.69 -12.42
CA LYS A 310 -14.35 19.32 -11.10
C LYS A 310 -13.10 18.97 -10.30
N PHE A 311 -12.11 18.27 -10.84
CA PHE A 311 -10.82 17.99 -10.20
C PHE A 311 -10.94 17.52 -8.73
N PRO A 312 -11.65 16.42 -8.44
CA PRO A 312 -11.88 15.94 -7.08
C PRO A 312 -10.60 15.48 -6.38
N LEU A 313 -9.56 15.07 -7.11
CA LEU A 313 -8.26 14.67 -6.50
C LEU A 313 -7.46 15.88 -5.98
N LEU A 314 -7.78 17.09 -6.43
CA LEU A 314 -7.09 18.31 -6.03
C LEU A 314 -7.47 18.66 -4.59
N ASN A 315 -6.47 18.75 -3.72
CA ASN A 315 -6.65 19.31 -2.39
C ASN A 315 -6.61 20.85 -2.47
N ARG A 316 -7.78 21.47 -2.61
CA ARG A 316 -7.92 22.92 -2.78
C ARG A 316 -7.40 23.74 -1.60
N VAL A 317 -7.28 23.15 -0.42
CA VAL A 317 -6.77 23.85 0.76
C VAL A 317 -5.30 24.24 0.58
N ILE A 318 -4.49 23.34 0.03
CA ILE A 318 -3.02 23.51 -0.01
C ILE A 318 -2.47 23.62 -1.44
N GLN A 319 -3.27 23.28 -2.47
CA GLN A 319 -2.81 23.22 -3.86
C GLN A 319 -3.46 24.26 -4.77
N SER A 320 -4.55 24.88 -4.35
CA SER A 320 -5.24 25.89 -5.18
C SER A 320 -4.82 27.30 -4.80
N GLN A 321 -4.65 28.13 -5.83
CA GLN A 321 -4.39 29.56 -5.69
C GLN A 321 -5.64 30.31 -6.07
N TYR A 322 -6.18 31.08 -5.12
CA TYR A 322 -7.34 31.92 -5.31
C TYR A 322 -6.95 33.38 -5.11
N ALA A 323 -7.59 34.28 -5.85
CA ALA A 323 -7.53 35.69 -5.51
C ALA A 323 -8.18 35.87 -4.13
N PRO A 324 -7.45 36.39 -3.11
CA PRO A 324 -7.99 36.52 -1.75
C PRO A 324 -9.16 37.52 -1.70
N GLY A 325 -9.23 38.45 -2.64
CA GLY A 325 -10.26 39.48 -2.68
C GLY A 325 -10.22 40.33 -1.41
N SER A 326 -11.41 40.66 -0.88
CA SER A 326 -11.53 41.58 0.26
C SER A 326 -10.91 41.05 1.57
N ILE A 327 -10.61 39.76 1.72
CA ILE A 327 -9.92 39.26 2.93
C ILE A 327 -8.50 39.83 3.05
N PHE A 328 -7.87 40.18 1.92
CA PHE A 328 -6.52 40.76 1.90
C PHE A 328 -6.47 42.18 2.46
N LYS A 329 -7.62 42.88 2.50
CA LYS A 329 -7.72 44.23 3.08
C LYS A 329 -7.29 44.28 4.54
N LEU A 330 -7.50 43.19 5.30
CA LEU A 330 -7.04 43.09 6.68
C LEU A 330 -5.51 43.15 6.79
N LEU A 331 -4.80 42.49 5.87
CA LEU A 331 -3.33 42.55 5.81
C LEU A 331 -2.84 43.95 5.43
N VAL A 332 -3.50 44.59 4.45
CA VAL A 332 -3.19 45.97 4.05
C VAL A 332 -3.40 46.94 5.21
N ALA A 333 -4.52 46.84 5.93
CA ALA A 333 -4.79 47.67 7.10
C ALA A 333 -3.72 47.45 8.19
N ALA A 334 -3.40 46.19 8.51
CA ALA A 334 -2.40 45.87 9.52
C ALA A 334 -1.02 46.42 9.15
N ALA A 335 -0.59 46.24 7.90
CA ALA A 335 0.68 46.75 7.40
C ALA A 335 0.74 48.29 7.46
N GLY A 336 -0.30 48.98 6.99
CA GLY A 336 -0.31 50.44 7.03
C GLY A 336 -0.36 51.02 8.43
N LEU A 337 -1.07 50.38 9.36
CA LEU A 337 -1.08 50.78 10.77
C LEU A 337 0.29 50.55 11.43
N GLN A 338 0.97 49.45 11.09
CA GLN A 338 2.30 49.11 11.59
C GLN A 338 3.39 50.08 11.09
N GLU A 339 3.36 50.43 9.80
CA GLU A 339 4.29 51.38 9.18
C GLU A 339 3.95 52.85 9.49
N GLY A 340 2.79 53.12 10.11
CA GLY A 340 2.30 54.46 10.41
C GLY A 340 1.79 55.24 9.18
N THR A 341 1.67 54.59 8.02
CA THR A 341 1.11 55.19 6.78
C THR A 341 -0.42 55.25 6.80
N LEU A 342 -1.05 54.51 7.71
CA LEU A 342 -2.45 54.61 8.10
C LEU A 342 -2.55 54.87 9.60
N THR A 343 -3.52 55.67 10.01
CA THR A 343 -3.92 55.81 11.42
C THR A 343 -5.39 55.41 11.61
N PRO A 344 -5.82 55.07 12.84
CA PRO A 344 -7.24 54.85 13.11
C PRO A 344 -8.12 56.08 12.82
N GLY A 345 -7.54 57.28 12.83
CA GLY A 345 -8.23 58.54 12.57
C GLY A 345 -8.26 58.96 11.10
N ASP A 346 -7.56 58.25 10.20
CA ASP A 346 -7.60 58.52 8.76
C ASP A 346 -9.04 58.43 8.26
N ARG A 347 -9.47 59.42 7.46
CA ARG A 347 -10.81 59.44 6.86
C ARG A 347 -10.72 59.56 5.34
N VAL A 348 -11.54 58.77 4.67
CA VAL A 348 -11.69 58.79 3.21
C VAL A 348 -13.14 59.01 2.85
N GLN A 349 -13.40 59.96 1.94
CA GLN A 349 -14.71 60.12 1.33
C GLN A 349 -14.87 59.07 0.22
N CYS A 350 -15.77 58.11 0.43
CA CYS A 350 -16.16 57.12 -0.56
C CYS A 350 -17.46 57.55 -1.25
N ASN A 351 -17.35 57.97 -2.50
CA ASN A 351 -18.46 58.34 -3.40
C ASN A 351 -18.81 57.24 -4.42
N GLY A 352 -18.22 56.04 -4.29
CA GLY A 352 -18.47 54.90 -5.18
C GLY A 352 -17.50 54.76 -6.35
N GLU A 353 -16.69 55.78 -6.64
CA GLU A 353 -15.66 55.72 -7.70
C GLU A 353 -14.32 56.34 -7.27
N PHE A 354 -13.23 55.67 -7.60
CA PHE A 354 -11.86 56.14 -7.38
C PHE A 354 -11.11 56.21 -8.71
N ARG A 355 -10.59 57.38 -9.05
CA ARG A 355 -9.90 57.60 -10.33
C ARG A 355 -8.39 57.65 -10.12
N LEU A 356 -7.66 56.80 -10.85
CA LEU A 356 -6.20 56.78 -10.85
C LEU A 356 -5.70 56.82 -12.30
N GLY A 357 -5.14 57.97 -12.69
CA GLY A 357 -4.81 58.26 -14.08
C GLY A 357 -6.04 58.17 -14.98
N ASN A 358 -5.97 57.30 -15.98
CA ASN A 358 -7.05 57.09 -16.96
C ASN A 358 -8.05 55.98 -16.54
N ALA A 359 -7.80 55.28 -15.43
CA ALA A 359 -8.66 54.21 -14.96
C ALA A 359 -9.59 54.68 -13.82
N THR A 360 -10.83 54.19 -13.85
CA THR A 360 -11.81 54.36 -12.75
C THR A 360 -12.05 53.01 -12.09
N PHE A 361 -11.76 52.94 -10.80
CA PHE A 361 -12.00 51.79 -9.94
C PHE A 361 -13.29 52.01 -9.16
N LYS A 362 -14.16 51.00 -9.10
CA LYS A 362 -15.47 51.12 -8.45
C LYS A 362 -15.49 50.51 -7.06
N ASP A 363 -16.31 51.11 -6.21
CA ASP A 363 -16.73 50.47 -4.97
C ASP A 363 -17.82 49.40 -5.23
N TRP A 364 -17.96 48.45 -4.32
CA TRP A 364 -19.03 47.45 -4.41
C TRP A 364 -20.39 48.07 -4.05
N LYS A 365 -20.40 49.13 -3.23
CA LYS A 365 -21.60 49.86 -2.85
C LYS A 365 -21.85 51.02 -3.80
N GLU A 366 -22.95 50.94 -4.54
CA GLU A 366 -23.44 52.04 -5.38
C GLU A 366 -23.77 53.27 -4.51
N GLY A 367 -23.36 54.47 -4.95
CA GLY A 367 -23.44 55.71 -4.17
C GLY A 367 -22.38 55.86 -3.08
N GLY A 368 -21.55 54.85 -2.85
CA GLY A 368 -20.43 54.87 -1.91
C GLY A 368 -20.82 54.74 -0.44
N HIS A 369 -19.79 54.81 0.41
CA HIS A 369 -19.91 54.65 1.87
C HIS A 369 -19.96 55.98 2.63
N GLY A 370 -19.88 57.12 1.93
CA GLY A 370 -19.73 58.42 2.57
C GLY A 370 -18.34 58.56 3.20
N LEU A 371 -18.25 59.32 4.30
CA LEU A 371 -16.99 59.48 5.03
C LEU A 371 -16.74 58.24 5.90
N VAL A 372 -15.71 57.48 5.59
CA VAL A 372 -15.32 56.28 6.35
C VAL A 372 -13.95 56.45 6.99
N ASP A 373 -13.82 56.03 8.23
CA ASP A 373 -12.54 55.85 8.91
C ASP A 373 -11.99 54.42 8.71
N THR A 374 -10.78 54.14 9.20
CA THR A 374 -10.14 52.82 9.08
C THR A 374 -11.01 51.69 9.63
N HIS A 375 -11.67 51.91 10.77
CA HIS A 375 -12.55 50.92 11.39
C HIS A 375 -13.79 50.63 10.52
N HIS A 376 -14.48 51.67 10.07
CA HIS A 376 -15.65 51.55 9.20
C HIS A 376 -15.29 50.99 7.83
N ALA A 377 -14.11 51.31 7.30
CA ALA A 377 -13.62 50.77 6.05
C ALA A 377 -13.42 49.26 6.10
N ILE A 378 -12.90 48.72 7.21
CA ILE A 378 -12.81 47.28 7.45
C ILE A 378 -14.23 46.70 7.60
N ALA A 379 -15.07 47.30 8.44
CA ALA A 379 -16.41 46.79 8.74
C ALA A 379 -17.33 46.73 7.51
N GLN A 380 -17.22 47.71 6.61
CA GLN A 380 -18.03 47.82 5.38
C GLN A 380 -17.27 47.32 4.14
N SER A 381 -16.04 46.83 4.30
CA SER A 381 -15.18 46.40 3.18
C SER A 381 -15.07 47.46 2.07
N CYS A 382 -14.94 48.75 2.41
CA CYS A 382 -14.92 49.85 1.46
C CYS A 382 -13.72 49.75 0.50
N ASN A 383 -13.95 49.53 -0.79
CA ASN A 383 -12.87 49.36 -1.77
C ASN A 383 -12.04 50.64 -1.91
N ILE A 384 -12.71 51.79 -1.96
CA ILE A 384 -12.04 53.08 -2.21
C ILE A 384 -11.07 53.43 -1.09
N PHE A 385 -11.44 53.17 0.16
CA PHE A 385 -10.52 53.35 1.29
C PHE A 385 -9.25 52.51 1.07
N PHE A 386 -9.40 51.24 0.68
CA PHE A 386 -8.27 50.34 0.47
C PHE A 386 -7.48 50.61 -0.82
N TYR A 387 -8.08 51.19 -1.86
CA TYR A 387 -7.32 51.70 -3.01
C TYR A 387 -6.42 52.87 -2.62
N GLN A 388 -6.92 53.81 -1.82
CA GLN A 388 -6.10 54.92 -1.32
C GLN A 388 -5.05 54.45 -0.32
N ALA A 389 -5.41 53.54 0.59
CA ALA A 389 -4.47 52.94 1.54
C ALA A 389 -3.32 52.23 0.82
N GLY A 390 -3.61 51.45 -0.23
CA GLY A 390 -2.60 50.75 -1.03
C GLY A 390 -1.69 51.66 -1.86
N LEU A 391 -1.98 52.96 -1.98
CA LEU A 391 -1.04 53.94 -2.56
C LEU A 391 -0.08 54.55 -1.53
N LYS A 392 -0.40 54.39 -0.23
CA LYS A 392 0.41 54.92 0.88
C LYS A 392 1.37 53.89 1.47
N ILE A 393 1.07 52.60 1.30
CA ILE A 393 1.86 51.43 1.70
C ILE A 393 2.64 50.97 0.48
#